data_AF-A0A7L9J5L7-F1
#
_entry.id   AF-A0A7L9J5L7-F1
#
_cell.length_a   1.000
_cell.length_b   1.000
_cell.length_c   1.000
_cell.angle_alpha   90.00
_cell.angle_beta   90.00
_cell.angle_gamma   90.00
#
_symmetry.space_group_name_H-M   'P 1'
#
loop_
_entity.id
_entity.type
_entity.pdbx_description
1 polymer ?
#
loop_
_entity_poly.entity_id
_entity_poly.type
_entity_poly.pdbx_seq_one_letter_code
_entity_poly.pdbx_strand_id
1 'polypeptide(L)'
;MSPGRRTALAAGLDALVVAVFTLIGRRTHDEPLDPAGWWDTAWPFLAGLAIGWAVVAASSQTWPTRWWHGLTVWIATVFGGMALRDMVGQGTALPFVIVATIFLGVTLVGWRLVLWVVDRRRPEPTRTTDPRRGRGRPPVEHTRVGDPLGLEDLHGPSDRTRGRGVVPPGDRDRVAEELDIRQPRTPEDPRPQG
;
A
#
# COMPACT_ATOMS: atom_id res chain seq x y z
N MET A 1 6.32 -0.83 -18.01
CA MET A 1 5.00 -0.18 -18.20
C MET A 1 5.04 1.15 -17.47
N SER A 2 4.70 2.25 -18.14
CA SER A 2 4.56 3.55 -17.49
C SER A 2 3.49 3.48 -16.38
N PRO A 3 3.63 4.24 -15.28
CA PRO A 3 2.64 4.31 -14.22
C PRO A 3 1.22 4.56 -14.75
N GLY A 4 1.07 5.48 -15.71
CA GLY A 4 -0.22 5.80 -16.33
C GLY A 4 -0.89 4.63 -17.05
N ARG A 5 -0.12 3.75 -17.74
CA ARG A 5 -0.71 2.61 -18.45
C ARG A 5 -1.33 1.58 -17.52
N ARG A 6 -0.72 1.34 -16.34
CA ARG A 6 -1.30 0.39 -15.37
C ARG A 6 -2.50 0.99 -14.63
N THR A 7 -2.50 2.30 -14.37
CA THR A 7 -3.68 3.02 -13.86
C THR A 7 -4.85 2.90 -14.82
N ALA A 8 -4.63 3.13 -16.12
CA ALA A 8 -5.66 2.99 -17.14
C ALA A 8 -6.21 1.55 -17.23
N LEU A 9 -5.34 0.55 -17.14
CA LEU A 9 -5.77 -0.86 -17.11
C LEU A 9 -6.60 -1.19 -15.88
N ALA A 10 -6.23 -0.67 -14.71
CA ALA A 10 -6.98 -0.85 -13.47
C ALA A 10 -8.37 -0.19 -13.54
N ALA A 11 -8.44 1.05 -14.02
CA ALA A 11 -9.70 1.76 -14.20
C ALA A 11 -10.60 1.05 -15.23
N GLY A 12 -10.01 0.55 -16.33
CA GLY A 12 -10.73 -0.24 -17.33
C GLY A 12 -11.28 -1.56 -16.77
N LEU A 13 -10.50 -2.24 -15.93
CA LEU A 13 -10.95 -3.46 -15.25
C LEU A 13 -12.11 -3.19 -14.29
N ASP A 14 -12.02 -2.14 -13.47
CA ASP A 14 -13.09 -1.77 -12.56
C ASP A 14 -14.37 -1.40 -13.32
N ALA A 15 -14.25 -0.67 -14.44
CA ALA A 15 -15.39 -0.32 -15.29
C ALA A 15 -16.03 -1.57 -15.92
N LEU A 16 -15.22 -2.53 -16.38
CA LEU A 16 -15.70 -3.81 -16.91
C LEU A 16 -16.45 -4.60 -15.84
N VAL A 17 -15.92 -4.65 -14.61
CA VAL A 17 -16.58 -5.31 -13.47
C VAL A 17 -17.95 -4.70 -13.20
N VAL A 18 -18.05 -3.36 -13.18
CA VAL A 18 -19.33 -2.66 -12.98
C VAL A 18 -20.31 -2.95 -14.11
N ALA A 19 -19.86 -2.92 -15.36
CA ALA A 19 -20.68 -3.22 -16.53
C ALA A 19 -21.23 -4.66 -16.51
N VAL A 20 -20.38 -5.63 -16.12
CA VAL A 20 -20.78 -7.04 -15.98
C VAL A 20 -21.75 -7.21 -14.82
N PHE A 21 -21.50 -6.55 -13.68
CA PHE A 21 -22.41 -6.56 -12.53
C PHE A 21 -23.83 -6.11 -12.90
N THR A 22 -23.96 -4.97 -13.58
CA THR A 22 -25.27 -4.43 -13.96
C THR A 22 -25.97 -5.29 -15.00
N LEU A 23 -25.21 -5.89 -15.92
CA LEU A 23 -25.74 -6.84 -16.89
C LEU A 23 -26.28 -8.11 -16.21
N ILE A 24 -25.51 -8.70 -15.30
CA ILE A 24 -25.91 -9.90 -14.54
C ILE A 24 -27.12 -9.58 -13.65
N GLY A 25 -27.14 -8.43 -12.98
CA GLY A 25 -28.25 -8.00 -12.15
C GLY A 25 -29.56 -7.95 -12.92
N ARG A 26 -29.56 -7.32 -14.10
CA ARG A 26 -30.75 -7.26 -14.98
C ARG A 26 -31.21 -8.64 -15.43
N ARG A 27 -30.28 -9.51 -15.85
CA ARG A 27 -30.59 -10.90 -16.23
C ARG A 27 -31.24 -11.68 -15.09
N THR A 28 -30.76 -11.47 -13.87
CA THR A 28 -31.25 -12.18 -12.67
C THR A 28 -32.65 -11.72 -12.26
N HIS A 29 -33.02 -10.50 -12.62
CA HIS A 29 -34.36 -9.95 -12.38
C HIS A 29 -35.31 -10.10 -13.58
N ASP A 30 -34.97 -10.98 -14.55
CA ASP A 30 -35.73 -11.20 -15.79
C ASP A 30 -36.02 -9.90 -16.58
N GLU A 31 -35.18 -8.88 -16.41
CA GLU A 31 -35.34 -7.61 -17.11
C GLU A 31 -34.87 -7.72 -18.57
N PRO A 32 -35.54 -7.03 -19.51
CA PRO A 32 -35.14 -7.00 -20.91
C PRO A 32 -33.70 -6.49 -21.11
N LEU A 33 -33.03 -7.05 -22.10
CA LEU A 33 -31.65 -6.76 -22.45
C LEU A 33 -31.53 -5.71 -23.53
N ASP A 34 -32.20 -4.60 -23.27
CA ASP A 34 -32.09 -3.43 -24.11
C ASP A 34 -30.91 -2.55 -23.63
N PRO A 35 -30.07 -2.02 -24.54
CA PRO A 35 -28.93 -1.18 -24.15
C PRO A 35 -29.33 0.04 -23.31
N ALA A 36 -30.51 0.62 -23.54
CA ALA A 36 -31.01 1.76 -22.78
C ALA A 36 -31.28 1.39 -21.31
N GLY A 37 -32.01 0.30 -21.07
CA GLY A 37 -32.28 -0.17 -19.70
C GLY A 37 -31.00 -0.62 -18.97
N TRP A 38 -30.06 -1.25 -19.69
CA TRP A 38 -28.75 -1.54 -19.12
C TRP A 38 -28.00 -0.28 -18.71
N TRP A 39 -27.98 0.74 -19.57
CA TRP A 39 -27.35 2.02 -19.26
C TRP A 39 -27.98 2.69 -18.04
N ASP A 40 -29.31 2.72 -17.96
CA ASP A 40 -30.07 3.25 -16.82
C ASP A 40 -29.71 2.60 -15.49
N THR A 41 -29.31 1.32 -15.53
CA THR A 41 -28.84 0.59 -14.35
C THR A 41 -27.36 0.82 -14.09
N ALA A 42 -26.54 0.98 -15.12
CA ALA A 42 -25.09 1.04 -15.04
C ALA A 42 -24.53 2.42 -14.67
N TRP A 43 -25.12 3.49 -15.22
CA TRP A 43 -24.57 4.84 -15.07
C TRP A 43 -24.42 5.33 -13.61
N PRO A 44 -25.32 5.01 -12.65
CA PRO A 44 -25.16 5.45 -11.27
C PRO A 44 -23.90 4.86 -10.63
N PHE A 45 -23.63 3.58 -10.90
CA PHE A 45 -22.44 2.89 -10.40
C PHE A 45 -21.18 3.35 -11.11
N LEU A 46 -21.24 3.59 -12.43
CA LEU A 46 -20.11 4.14 -13.18
C LEU A 46 -19.76 5.56 -12.71
N ALA A 47 -20.75 6.38 -12.37
CA ALA A 47 -20.55 7.69 -11.78
C ALA A 47 -19.89 7.59 -10.40
N GLY A 48 -20.38 6.71 -9.52
CA GLY A 48 -19.75 6.43 -8.23
C GLY A 48 -18.30 5.94 -8.37
N LEU A 49 -18.04 5.07 -9.35
CA LEU A 49 -16.70 4.58 -9.68
C LEU A 49 -15.78 5.73 -10.14
N ALA A 50 -16.26 6.60 -11.02
CA ALA A 50 -15.52 7.75 -11.49
C ALA A 50 -15.16 8.72 -10.36
N ILE A 51 -16.10 8.97 -9.43
CA ILE A 51 -15.86 9.77 -8.23
C ILE A 51 -14.78 9.12 -7.35
N GLY A 52 -14.89 7.81 -7.10
CA GLY A 52 -13.90 7.07 -6.32
C GLY A 52 -12.49 7.18 -6.92
N TRP A 53 -12.39 7.02 -8.24
CA TRP A 53 -11.13 7.18 -8.98
C TRP A 53 -10.60 8.62 -8.94
N ALA A 54 -11.46 9.63 -9.04
CA ALA A 54 -11.08 11.02 -8.93
C ALA A 54 -10.51 11.35 -7.54
N VAL A 55 -11.13 10.85 -6.47
CA VAL A 55 -10.62 10.99 -5.09
C VAL A 55 -9.27 10.31 -4.93
N VAL A 56 -9.10 9.09 -5.46
CA VAL A 56 -7.81 8.39 -5.44
C VAL A 56 -6.74 9.16 -6.21
N ALA A 57 -7.07 9.66 -7.40
CA ALA A 57 -6.16 10.45 -8.22
C ALA A 57 -5.75 11.77 -7.54
N ALA A 58 -6.68 12.43 -6.85
CA ALA A 58 -6.42 13.66 -6.12
C ALA A 58 -5.59 13.43 -4.84
N SER A 59 -5.75 12.27 -4.18
CA SER A 59 -5.09 11.97 -2.89
C SER A 59 -3.70 11.33 -3.01
N SER A 60 -3.28 10.88 -4.20
CA SER A 60 -2.02 10.14 -4.34
C SER A 60 -1.35 10.32 -5.71
N GLN A 61 -0.15 10.90 -5.73
CA GLN A 61 0.78 10.85 -6.88
C GLN A 61 1.40 9.45 -7.10
N THR A 62 1.23 8.52 -6.16
CA THR A 62 1.82 7.17 -6.23
C THR A 62 0.76 6.10 -6.49
N TRP A 63 1.16 5.10 -7.27
CA TRP A 63 0.43 3.91 -7.71
C TRP A 63 -0.85 3.52 -6.92
N PRO A 64 -2.01 3.35 -7.58
CA PRO A 64 -3.30 3.05 -6.95
C PRO A 64 -3.51 1.55 -6.65
N THR A 65 -2.44 0.85 -6.29
CA THR A 65 -2.47 -0.59 -5.96
C THR A 65 -2.53 -0.88 -4.47
N ARG A 66 -2.49 0.14 -3.60
CA ARG A 66 -2.72 -0.12 -2.16
C ARG A 66 -4.18 -0.50 -1.95
N TRP A 67 -4.38 -1.44 -1.04
CA TRP A 67 -5.70 -1.94 -0.68
C TRP A 67 -6.65 -0.83 -0.17
N TRP A 68 -6.12 0.19 0.51
CA TRP A 68 -6.88 1.36 0.96
C TRP A 68 -7.50 2.16 -0.20
N HIS A 69 -6.83 2.28 -1.35
CA HIS A 69 -7.41 2.95 -2.52
C HIS A 69 -8.60 2.16 -3.07
N GLY A 70 -8.54 0.82 -3.03
CA GLY A 70 -9.67 -0.04 -3.38
C GLY A 70 -10.87 0.19 -2.48
N LEU A 71 -10.64 0.41 -1.17
CA LEU A 71 -11.70 0.71 -0.21
C LEU A 71 -12.39 2.04 -0.50
N THR A 72 -11.61 3.10 -0.79
CA THR A 72 -12.16 4.41 -1.16
C THR A 72 -13.01 4.33 -2.43
N VAL A 73 -12.50 3.66 -3.46
CA VAL A 73 -13.23 3.45 -4.72
C VAL A 73 -14.50 2.65 -4.47
N TRP A 74 -14.44 1.59 -3.66
CA TRP A 74 -15.59 0.77 -3.31
C TRP A 74 -16.68 1.57 -2.58
N ILE A 75 -16.31 2.31 -1.52
CA ILE A 75 -17.25 3.14 -0.76
C ILE A 75 -17.91 4.17 -1.68
N ALA A 76 -17.13 4.89 -2.49
CA ALA A 76 -17.66 5.87 -3.44
C ALA A 76 -18.59 5.24 -4.48
N THR A 77 -18.26 4.04 -4.98
CA THR A 77 -19.07 3.33 -5.97
C THR A 77 -20.41 2.87 -5.38
N VAL A 78 -20.41 2.32 -4.17
CA VAL A 78 -21.62 1.85 -3.50
C VAL A 78 -22.48 3.03 -3.07
N PHE A 79 -21.92 4.00 -2.33
CA PHE A 79 -22.69 5.15 -1.86
C PHE A 79 -23.15 6.04 -3.02
N GLY A 80 -22.28 6.35 -3.96
CA GLY A 80 -22.63 7.14 -5.14
C GLY A 80 -23.67 6.45 -6.00
N GLY A 81 -23.50 5.15 -6.27
CA GLY A 81 -24.46 4.36 -7.04
C GLY A 81 -25.83 4.28 -6.40
N MET A 82 -25.90 4.03 -5.09
CA MET A 82 -27.18 3.96 -4.37
C MET A 82 -27.85 5.32 -4.22
N ALA A 83 -27.09 6.38 -3.92
CA ALA A 83 -27.63 7.73 -3.80
C ALA A 83 -28.20 8.21 -5.14
N LEU A 84 -27.44 8.06 -6.24
CA LEU A 84 -27.91 8.44 -7.58
C LEU A 84 -29.13 7.62 -8.00
N ARG A 85 -29.14 6.31 -7.72
CA ARG A 85 -30.26 5.43 -8.02
C ARG A 85 -31.54 5.82 -7.28
N ASP A 86 -31.40 6.20 -6.01
CA ASP A 86 -32.51 6.69 -5.18
C ASP A 86 -33.08 8.00 -5.72
N MET A 87 -32.20 8.96 -6.07
CA MET A 87 -32.59 10.25 -6.65
C MET A 87 -33.34 10.12 -7.99
N VAL A 88 -33.09 9.06 -8.75
CA VAL A 88 -33.70 8.81 -10.07
C VAL A 88 -34.97 7.97 -9.95
N GLY A 89 -35.40 7.62 -8.73
CA GLY A 89 -36.66 6.91 -8.48
C GLY A 89 -36.63 5.43 -8.87
N GLN A 90 -35.44 4.86 -9.09
CA GLN A 90 -35.29 3.43 -9.44
C GLN A 90 -35.40 2.49 -8.24
N GLY A 91 -35.52 3.04 -7.03
CA GLY A 91 -35.66 2.31 -5.77
C GLY A 91 -34.37 1.62 -5.30
N THR A 92 -34.19 1.58 -4.00
CA THR A 92 -33.08 0.93 -3.29
C THR A 92 -33.59 -0.29 -2.51
N ALA A 93 -33.94 -1.36 -3.22
CA ALA A 93 -34.35 -2.60 -2.56
C ALA A 93 -33.19 -3.15 -1.70
N LEU A 94 -33.46 -3.46 -0.42
CA LEU A 94 -32.44 -3.95 0.52
C LEU A 94 -31.61 -5.13 -0.03
N PRO A 95 -32.19 -6.15 -0.71
CA PRO A 95 -31.40 -7.22 -1.31
C PRO A 95 -30.42 -6.73 -2.38
N PHE A 96 -30.82 -5.75 -3.19
CA PHE A 96 -29.96 -5.17 -4.21
C PHE A 96 -28.78 -4.41 -3.58
N VAL A 97 -29.01 -3.69 -2.48
CA VAL A 97 -27.94 -3.02 -1.72
C VAL A 97 -26.91 -4.03 -1.21
N ILE A 98 -27.37 -5.13 -0.62
CA ILE A 98 -26.49 -6.18 -0.09
C ILE A 98 -25.66 -6.82 -1.20
N VAL A 99 -26.30 -7.25 -2.30
CA VAL A 99 -25.61 -7.90 -3.43
C VAL A 99 -24.62 -6.94 -4.08
N ALA A 100 -25.02 -5.70 -4.35
CA ALA A 100 -24.13 -4.68 -4.93
C ALA A 100 -22.91 -4.43 -4.03
N THR A 101 -23.14 -4.27 -2.72
CA THR A 101 -22.08 -3.99 -1.75
C THR A 101 -21.08 -5.13 -1.68
N ILE A 102 -21.55 -6.38 -1.60
CA ILE A 102 -20.68 -7.56 -1.52
C ILE A 102 -19.95 -7.77 -2.85
N PHE A 103 -20.66 -7.77 -3.97
CA PHE A 103 -20.07 -8.03 -5.28
C PHE A 103 -19.02 -6.98 -5.64
N LEU A 104 -19.34 -5.70 -5.53
CA LEU A 104 -18.40 -4.60 -5.79
C LEU A 104 -17.26 -4.62 -4.77
N GLY A 105 -17.53 -4.99 -3.51
CA GLY A 105 -16.49 -5.09 -2.48
C GLY A 105 -15.46 -6.14 -2.83
N VAL A 106 -15.91 -7.36 -3.14
CA VAL A 106 -15.04 -8.47 -3.53
C VAL A 106 -14.30 -8.14 -4.83
N THR A 107 -14.98 -7.57 -5.82
CA THR A 107 -14.40 -7.39 -7.16
C THR A 107 -13.57 -6.13 -7.32
N LEU A 108 -13.79 -5.06 -6.55
CA LEU A 108 -12.95 -3.85 -6.58
C LEU A 108 -11.80 -3.92 -5.58
N VAL A 109 -12.03 -4.50 -4.40
CA VAL A 109 -11.02 -4.62 -3.33
C VAL A 109 -10.22 -5.91 -3.45
N GLY A 110 -10.86 -7.02 -3.84
CA GLY A 110 -10.25 -8.35 -3.79
C GLY A 110 -9.01 -8.51 -4.66
N TRP A 111 -9.01 -8.04 -5.91
CA TRP A 111 -7.81 -8.14 -6.74
C TRP A 111 -6.65 -7.26 -6.24
N ARG A 112 -6.96 -6.08 -5.68
CA ARG A 112 -5.97 -5.20 -5.05
C ARG A 112 -5.39 -5.84 -3.78
N LEU A 113 -6.23 -6.53 -3.00
CA LEU A 113 -5.80 -7.30 -1.82
C LEU A 113 -4.90 -8.48 -2.23
N VAL A 114 -5.27 -9.22 -3.29
CA VAL A 114 -4.44 -10.32 -3.84
C VAL A 114 -3.08 -9.80 -4.28
N LEU A 115 -3.02 -8.68 -5.02
CA LEU A 115 -1.75 -8.07 -5.42
C LEU A 115 -0.90 -7.69 -4.20
N TRP A 116 -1.50 -7.10 -3.17
CA TRP A 116 -0.79 -6.74 -1.94
C TRP A 116 -0.27 -7.96 -1.17
N VAL A 117 -1.06 -9.05 -1.07
CA VAL A 117 -0.62 -10.30 -0.45
C VAL A 117 0.53 -10.92 -1.24
N VAL A 118 0.44 -10.95 -2.58
CA VAL A 118 1.49 -11.48 -3.44
C VAL A 118 2.77 -10.66 -3.31
N ASP A 119 2.68 -9.33 -3.27
CA ASP A 119 3.84 -8.45 -3.13
C ASP A 119 4.50 -8.59 -1.74
N ARG A 120 3.70 -8.77 -0.67
CA ARG A 120 4.22 -9.10 0.67
C ARG A 120 4.90 -10.45 0.77
N ARG A 121 4.53 -11.40 -0.08
CA ARG A 121 5.13 -12.75 -0.11
C ARG A 121 6.37 -12.83 -0.99
N ARG A 122 6.73 -11.77 -1.72
CA ARG A 122 8.02 -11.73 -2.41
C ARG A 122 9.09 -11.64 -1.32
N PRO A 123 9.95 -12.65 -1.17
CA PRO A 123 11.13 -12.52 -0.33
C PRO A 123 11.87 -11.27 -0.82
N GLU A 124 12.39 -10.45 0.11
CA GLU A 124 13.39 -9.46 -0.25
C GLU A 124 14.36 -10.20 -1.19
N PRO A 125 14.55 -9.75 -2.45
CA PRO A 125 15.53 -10.35 -3.32
C PRO A 125 16.78 -10.34 -2.48
N THR A 126 17.30 -11.52 -2.13
CA THR A 126 18.54 -11.67 -1.40
C THR A 126 19.44 -10.65 -2.03
N ARG A 127 19.83 -9.61 -1.28
CA ARG A 127 20.78 -8.63 -1.77
C ARG A 127 22.01 -9.47 -2.06
N THR A 128 22.07 -9.96 -3.28
CA THR A 128 23.26 -10.53 -3.85
C THR A 128 24.11 -9.30 -3.90
N THR A 129 24.91 -9.13 -2.85
CA THR A 129 25.98 -8.17 -2.77
C THR A 129 26.76 -8.43 -4.03
N ASP A 130 26.46 -7.69 -5.09
CA ASP A 130 27.14 -7.83 -6.36
C ASP A 130 28.60 -7.57 -6.03
N PRO A 131 29.49 -8.59 -6.12
CA PRO A 131 30.90 -8.40 -5.80
C PRO A 131 31.53 -7.35 -6.72
N ARG A 132 30.86 -7.04 -7.85
CA ARG A 132 31.27 -6.01 -8.81
C ARG A 132 30.87 -4.59 -8.40
N ARG A 133 29.87 -4.40 -7.51
CA ARG A 133 29.59 -3.08 -6.91
C ARG A 133 30.66 -2.64 -5.91
N GLY A 134 31.53 -3.55 -5.47
CA GLY A 134 32.73 -3.24 -4.69
C GLY A 134 33.93 -2.77 -5.53
N ARG A 135 33.84 -2.80 -6.87
CA ARG A 135 34.95 -2.38 -7.73
C ARG A 135 34.85 -0.89 -8.08
N GLY A 136 35.38 -0.09 -7.15
CA GLY A 136 35.93 1.25 -7.42
C GLY A 136 34.95 2.31 -7.91
N ARG A 137 34.31 3.03 -6.97
CA ARG A 137 34.36 4.48 -7.14
C ARG A 137 35.84 4.85 -7.02
N PRO A 138 36.50 5.44 -8.03
CA PRO A 138 37.81 6.02 -7.80
C PRO A 138 37.68 6.95 -6.59
N PRO A 139 38.67 6.98 -5.67
CA PRO A 139 38.69 7.98 -4.62
C PRO A 139 38.46 9.33 -5.31
N VAL A 140 37.33 9.96 -5.03
CA VAL A 140 37.11 11.31 -5.51
C VAL A 140 38.13 12.10 -4.71
N GLU A 141 39.18 12.56 -5.38
CA GLU A 141 40.14 13.47 -4.79
C GLU A 141 39.32 14.67 -4.34
N HIS A 142 39.05 14.74 -3.04
CA HIS A 142 38.40 15.88 -2.44
C HIS A 142 39.35 17.03 -2.69
N THR A 143 39.07 17.84 -3.72
CA THR A 143 39.72 19.15 -3.85
C THR A 143 39.60 19.78 -2.46
N ARG A 144 40.73 20.03 -1.81
CA ARG A 144 40.78 20.66 -0.49
C ARG A 144 40.19 22.05 -0.67
N VAL A 145 38.87 22.15 -0.54
CA VAL A 145 38.16 23.40 -0.35
C VAL A 145 38.66 23.88 1.00
N GLY A 146 39.56 24.86 1.00
CA GLY A 146 40.00 25.51 2.23
C GLY A 146 38.78 25.97 3.00
N ASP A 147 38.82 25.84 4.32
CA ASP A 147 37.70 26.06 5.24
C ASP A 147 37.06 27.44 5.03
N PRO A 148 35.95 27.53 4.25
CA PRO A 148 35.39 28.82 3.87
C PRO A 148 34.50 29.38 5.00
N LEU A 149 34.29 28.60 6.06
CA LEU A 149 33.34 28.86 7.13
C LEU A 149 34.00 28.88 8.53
N GLY A 150 35.32 28.72 8.63
CA GLY A 150 36.04 28.70 9.91
C GLY A 150 35.60 27.55 10.83
N LEU A 151 35.17 26.43 10.25
CA LEU A 151 34.73 25.24 10.99
C LEU A 151 35.87 24.51 11.71
N GLU A 152 37.14 24.74 11.34
CA GLU A 152 38.30 24.27 12.10
C GLU A 152 38.44 25.02 13.44
N ASP A 153 38.03 26.29 13.48
CA ASP A 153 38.03 27.11 14.70
C ASP A 153 36.75 26.90 15.54
N LEU A 154 35.65 26.50 14.91
CA LEU A 154 34.48 25.98 15.63
C LEU A 154 34.75 24.54 16.07
N HIS A 155 35.36 24.39 17.25
CA HIS A 155 35.34 23.14 18.00
C HIS A 155 33.88 22.80 18.41
N GLY A 156 33.10 22.27 17.46
CA GLY A 156 31.79 21.70 17.73
C GLY A 156 31.93 20.58 18.77
N PRO A 157 30.91 20.33 19.60
CA PRO A 157 31.00 19.36 20.69
C PRO A 157 31.46 18.01 20.15
N SER A 158 32.71 17.65 20.43
CA SER A 158 33.19 16.30 20.14
C SER A 158 32.40 15.37 21.05
N ASP A 159 31.51 14.56 20.47
CA ASP A 159 30.81 13.49 21.18
C ASP A 159 31.85 12.40 21.53
N ARG A 160 32.69 12.71 22.52
CA ARG A 160 33.56 11.76 23.21
C ARG A 160 32.84 11.20 24.43
N THR A 161 31.54 10.95 24.33
CA THR A 161 30.84 10.18 25.36
C THR A 161 31.44 8.77 25.36
N ARG A 162 32.38 8.54 26.27
CA ARG A 162 33.04 7.26 26.53
C ARG A 162 31.96 6.25 26.89
N GLY A 163 31.51 5.46 25.91
CA GLY A 163 30.45 4.46 26.10
C GLY A 163 29.54 4.23 24.90
N ARG A 164 29.59 5.03 23.83
CA ARG A 164 28.77 4.82 22.62
C ARG A 164 29.55 4.19 21.46
N GLY A 165 30.44 3.24 21.77
CA GLY A 165 30.98 2.33 20.77
C GLY A 165 30.01 1.16 20.59
N VAL A 166 29.64 0.83 19.35
CA VAL A 166 28.94 -0.44 19.09
C VAL A 166 29.95 -1.56 19.35
N VAL A 167 29.76 -2.30 20.45
CA VAL A 167 30.65 -3.43 20.78
C VAL A 167 30.57 -4.47 19.65
N PRO A 168 31.70 -4.81 18.99
CA PRO A 168 31.74 -5.85 17.98
C PRO A 168 31.12 -7.15 18.50
N PRO A 169 30.37 -7.92 17.69
CA PRO A 169 29.61 -9.07 18.17
C PRO A 169 30.41 -10.11 18.96
N GLY A 170 31.69 -10.31 18.64
CA GLY A 170 32.57 -11.26 19.35
C GLY A 170 33.08 -10.79 20.71
N ASP A 171 32.99 -9.49 21.02
CA ASP A 171 33.53 -8.91 22.25
C ASP A 171 32.45 -8.58 23.29
N ARG A 172 31.17 -8.87 22.97
CA ARG A 172 30.02 -8.50 23.82
C ARG A 172 30.00 -9.22 25.15
N ASP A 173 30.36 -10.50 25.16
CA ASP A 173 30.31 -11.32 26.37
C ASP A 173 31.37 -10.88 27.38
N ARG A 174 32.57 -10.56 26.90
CA ARG A 174 33.65 -10.01 27.71
C ARG A 174 33.28 -8.68 28.34
N VAL A 175 32.67 -7.77 27.58
CA VAL A 175 32.25 -6.46 28.08
C VAL A 175 31.06 -6.58 29.03
N ALA A 176 30.15 -7.52 28.80
CA ALA A 176 29.03 -7.78 29.70
C ALA A 176 29.51 -8.31 31.07
N GLU A 177 30.53 -9.18 31.07
CA GLU A 177 31.17 -9.70 32.29
C GLU A 177 31.96 -8.61 33.03
N GLU A 178 32.73 -7.79 32.32
CA GLU A 178 33.49 -6.67 32.89
C GLU A 178 32.59 -5.61 33.54
N LEU A 179 31.39 -5.42 32.99
CA LEU A 179 30.41 -4.45 33.50
C LEU A 179 29.41 -5.04 34.50
N ASP A 180 29.55 -6.31 34.90
CA ASP A 180 28.62 -7.06 35.76
C ASP A 180 27.14 -6.93 35.31
N ILE A 181 26.93 -6.81 34.00
CA ILE A 181 25.59 -6.71 33.43
C ILE A 181 25.06 -8.13 33.28
N ARG A 182 24.25 -8.58 34.26
CA ARG A 182 23.45 -9.81 34.11
C ARG A 182 22.66 -9.73 32.81
N GLN A 183 22.96 -10.63 31.87
CA GLN A 183 22.18 -10.83 30.66
C GLN A 183 20.70 -10.97 31.04
N PRO A 184 19.78 -10.27 30.35
CA PRO A 184 18.35 -10.43 30.59
C PRO A 184 17.95 -11.88 30.36
N ARG A 185 17.26 -12.50 31.34
CA ARG A 185 16.85 -13.90 31.28
C ARG A 185 16.09 -14.17 29.99
N THR A 186 16.54 -15.17 29.25
CA THR A 186 15.84 -15.64 28.07
C THR A 186 14.49 -16.25 28.51
N PRO A 187 13.38 -16.07 27.77
CA PRO A 187 12.05 -16.57 28.18
C PRO A 187 11.94 -18.09 28.42
N GLU A 188 12.97 -18.85 28.06
CA GLU A 188 13.04 -20.31 28.20
C GLU A 188 13.62 -20.77 29.55
N ASP A 189 14.02 -19.86 30.44
CA ASP A 189 14.58 -20.23 31.75
C ASP A 189 13.48 -20.75 32.70
N PRO A 190 13.49 -22.03 33.13
CA PRO A 190 12.44 -22.58 33.98
C PRO A 190 12.44 -21.89 35.34
N ARG A 191 11.25 -21.54 35.85
CA ARG A 191 11.15 -20.94 37.19
C ARG A 191 11.67 -21.94 38.24
N PRO A 192 12.58 -21.54 39.14
CA PRO A 192 12.94 -22.37 40.27
C PRO A 192 11.69 -22.58 41.13
N GLN A 193 11.36 -23.85 41.39
CA GLN A 193 10.41 -24.23 42.43
C GLN A 193 11.21 -24.38 43.73
N GLY A 194 10.92 -23.53 44.72
CA GLY A 194 11.57 -23.52 46.02
C GLY A 194 11.68 -22.12 46.58
#